data_AF-A0A0K2RHP6-F1
#
_entry.id   AF-A0A0K2RHP6-F1
#
_cell.length_a   1.000
_cell.length_b   1.000
_cell.length_c   1.000
_cell.angle_alpha   90.00
_cell.angle_beta   90.00
_cell.angle_gamma   90.00
#
_symmetry.space_group_name_H-M   'P 1'
#
loop_
_entity.id
_entity.type
_entity.pdbx_description
1 polymer ?
#
loop_
_entity_poly.entity_id
_entity_poly.type
_entity_poly.pdbx_seq_one_letter_code
_entity_poly.pdbx_strand_id
1 'polypeptide(L)'
;MLASHDFPSRALYGRYLRSTLEELLDRVPAGVEIAFHRSNAVAAHPLPGGPTDGSPGKPAGGGFDVELDDGARLTVDSLVLALGHLESRLNPEQRSFREVAAELGLLYVPPAAPADVDWALVPAGETVLVRGMGLNFFDVMGQLTEGRGGQFVPAEGGLHGKLKYLPSGQEPKIIAASRRGTPYRAKAGLDGYYPSPCACGI
;
A
#
# COMPACT_ATOMS: atom_id res chain seq x y z
N MET A 1 21.03 -12.81 -4.62
CA MET A 1 20.07 -13.84 -5.04
C MET A 1 19.11 -14.03 -3.89
N LEU A 2 17.79 -13.94 -4.09
CA LEU A 2 16.83 -14.18 -3.01
C LEU A 2 16.67 -15.69 -2.80
N ALA A 3 16.69 -16.13 -1.56
CA ALA A 3 16.31 -17.48 -1.15
C ALA A 3 14.78 -17.61 -1.00
N SER A 4 14.29 -18.85 -0.91
CA SER A 4 12.85 -19.16 -0.77
C SER A 4 12.20 -18.57 0.49
N HIS A 5 12.99 -18.22 1.50
CA HIS A 5 12.55 -17.65 2.77
C HIS A 5 12.77 -16.13 2.86
N ASP A 6 13.32 -15.51 1.81
CA ASP A 6 13.59 -14.08 1.81
C ASP A 6 12.33 -13.26 1.51
N PHE A 7 12.20 -12.12 2.18
CA PHE A 7 11.18 -11.12 1.87
C PHE A 7 11.79 -10.07 0.93
N PRO A 8 11.38 -10.01 -0.35
CA PRO A 8 11.94 -9.02 -1.28
C PRO A 8 11.59 -7.60 -0.81
N SER A 9 12.51 -6.66 -1.04
CA SER A 9 12.19 -5.24 -0.87
C SER A 9 11.10 -4.83 -1.87
N ARG A 10 10.32 -3.81 -1.52
CA ARG A 10 9.27 -3.26 -2.41
C ARG A 10 9.85 -2.86 -3.78
N ALA A 11 11.06 -2.30 -3.81
CA ALA A 11 11.74 -1.91 -5.04
C ALA A 11 12.03 -3.12 -5.95
N LEU A 12 12.49 -4.23 -5.37
CA LEU A 12 12.76 -5.46 -6.12
C LEU A 12 11.47 -6.10 -6.63
N TYR A 13 10.42 -6.11 -5.80
CA TYR A 13 9.09 -6.58 -6.22
C TYR A 13 8.53 -5.74 -7.37
N GLY A 14 8.68 -4.41 -7.34
CA GLY A 14 8.27 -3.52 -8.43
C GLY A 14 9.02 -3.81 -9.75
N ARG A 15 10.31 -4.14 -9.68
CA ARG A 15 11.08 -4.58 -10.87
C ARG A 15 10.58 -5.90 -11.42
N TYR A 16 10.25 -6.86 -10.55
CA TYR A 16 9.66 -8.12 -10.95
C TYR A 16 8.33 -7.89 -11.70
N LEU A 17 7.41 -7.11 -11.14
CA LEU A 17 6.11 -6.81 -11.79
C LEU A 17 6.29 -6.17 -13.17
N ARG A 18 7.26 -5.26 -13.32
CA ARG A 18 7.58 -4.67 -14.62
C ARG A 18 8.08 -5.71 -15.62
N SER A 19 9.02 -6.55 -15.21
CA SER A 19 9.55 -7.63 -16.05
C SER A 19 8.44 -8.59 -16.48
N THR A 20 7.56 -8.99 -15.56
CA THR A 20 6.41 -9.84 -15.89
C THR A 20 5.47 -9.17 -16.89
N LEU A 21 5.20 -7.87 -16.75
CA LEU A 21 4.37 -7.13 -17.70
C LEU A 21 5.01 -7.11 -19.09
N GLU A 22 6.32 -6.83 -19.18
CA GLU A 22 7.08 -6.83 -20.44
C GLU A 22 6.99 -8.20 -21.12
N GLU A 23 7.21 -9.30 -20.38
CA GLU A 23 7.07 -10.67 -20.92
C GLU A 23 5.65 -10.99 -21.41
N LEU A 24 4.62 -10.44 -20.78
CA LEU A 24 3.23 -10.62 -21.22
C LEU A 24 2.95 -9.84 -22.51
N LEU A 25 3.49 -8.63 -22.63
CA LEU A 25 3.35 -7.80 -23.84
C LEU A 25 4.06 -8.43 -25.05
N ASP A 26 5.16 -9.15 -24.84
CA ASP A 26 5.85 -9.89 -25.90
C ASP A 26 5.08 -11.12 -26.42
N ARG A 27 4.04 -11.55 -25.70
CA ARG A 27 3.25 -12.76 -26.01
C ARG A 27 1.80 -12.46 -26.39
N VAL A 28 1.50 -11.22 -26.77
CA VAL A 28 0.16 -10.80 -27.17
C VAL A 28 -0.28 -11.55 -28.44
N PRO A 29 -1.44 -12.24 -28.44
CA PRO A 29 -1.92 -12.96 -29.61
C PRO A 29 -2.22 -12.05 -30.81
N ALA A 30 -2.19 -12.61 -32.01
CA ALA A 30 -2.61 -11.91 -33.21
C ALA A 30 -4.09 -11.46 -33.09
N GLY A 31 -4.36 -10.20 -33.45
CA GLY A 31 -5.69 -9.61 -33.36
C GLY A 31 -6.03 -8.97 -32.01
N VAL A 32 -5.09 -8.94 -31.06
CA VAL A 32 -5.22 -8.20 -29.80
C VAL A 32 -4.35 -6.95 -29.85
N GLU A 33 -4.95 -5.79 -29.59
CA GLU A 33 -4.24 -4.52 -29.42
C GLU A 33 -4.30 -4.10 -27.94
N ILE A 34 -3.18 -3.63 -27.41
CA ILE A 34 -3.06 -3.14 -26.04
C ILE A 34 -2.62 -1.68 -26.08
N ALA A 35 -3.48 -0.79 -25.60
CA ALA A 35 -3.19 0.63 -25.45
C ALA A 35 -3.04 0.99 -23.97
N PHE A 36 -1.93 1.64 -23.62
CA PHE A 36 -1.72 2.17 -22.28
C PHE A 36 -2.10 3.66 -22.23
N HIS A 37 -3.07 3.99 -21.39
CA HIS A 37 -3.44 5.36 -21.07
C HIS A 37 -2.76 5.77 -19.77
N ARG A 38 -1.74 6.64 -19.84
CA ARG A 38 -1.04 7.19 -18.66
C ARG A 38 -1.80 8.39 -18.10
N SER A 39 -3.02 8.15 -17.64
CA SER A 39 -3.93 9.15 -17.06
C SER A 39 -4.79 8.47 -15.99
N ASN A 40 -5.32 9.25 -15.04
CA ASN A 40 -6.21 8.71 -14.02
C ASN A 40 -7.65 8.66 -14.53
N ALA A 41 -8.30 7.50 -14.44
CA ALA A 41 -9.74 7.40 -14.61
C ALA A 41 -10.43 8.00 -13.36
N VAL A 42 -11.16 9.10 -13.55
CA VAL A 42 -11.79 9.86 -12.46
C VAL A 42 -13.27 9.55 -12.30
N ALA A 43 -13.93 9.10 -13.37
CA ALA A 43 -15.32 8.66 -13.33
C ALA A 43 -15.59 7.57 -14.37
N ALA A 44 -16.62 6.76 -14.12
CA ALA A 44 -17.14 5.80 -15.08
C ALA A 44 -18.67 5.81 -15.03
N HIS A 45 -19.29 6.02 -16.19
CA HIS A 45 -20.74 6.10 -16.32
C HIS A 45 -21.24 4.97 -17.23
N PRO A 46 -22.21 4.15 -16.80
CA PRO A 46 -22.81 3.18 -17.68
C PRO A 46 -23.59 3.90 -18.79
N LEU A 47 -23.40 3.46 -20.03
CA LEU A 47 -24.16 3.94 -21.17
C LEU A 47 -25.49 3.18 -21.26
N PRO A 48 -26.58 3.82 -21.71
CA PRO A 48 -27.83 3.12 -21.95
C PRO A 48 -27.64 2.08 -23.05
N GLY A 49 -28.07 0.84 -22.78
CA GLY A 49 -27.99 -0.23 -23.76
C GLY A 49 -28.96 -0.07 -24.91
N GLY A 50 -28.61 -0.62 -26.08
CA GLY A 50 -29.53 -0.78 -27.20
C GLY A 50 -30.74 -1.67 -26.84
N PRO A 51 -31.79 -1.69 -27.67
CA PRO A 51 -32.99 -2.49 -27.40
C PRO A 51 -32.62 -3.95 -27.12
N THR A 52 -33.18 -4.49 -26.03
CA THR A 52 -32.98 -5.90 -25.67
C THR A 52 -33.64 -6.78 -26.73
N ASP A 53 -32.94 -7.82 -27.18
CA ASP A 53 -33.45 -8.82 -28.13
C ASP A 53 -34.50 -9.77 -27.52
N GLY A 54 -35.11 -9.39 -26.39
CA GLY A 54 -36.12 -10.19 -25.68
C GLY A 54 -35.57 -11.40 -24.92
N SER A 55 -34.25 -11.63 -24.91
CA SER A 55 -33.66 -12.76 -24.18
C SER A 55 -33.66 -12.51 -22.66
N PRO A 56 -34.33 -13.35 -21.85
CA PRO A 56 -34.34 -13.18 -20.39
C PRO A 56 -32.94 -13.46 -19.81
N GLY A 57 -32.39 -12.47 -19.09
CA GLY A 57 -31.13 -12.59 -18.35
C GLY A 57 -29.93 -11.84 -18.94
N LYS A 58 -30.06 -11.19 -20.09
CA LYS A 58 -29.00 -10.33 -20.65
C LYS A 58 -29.26 -8.87 -20.22
N PRO A 59 -28.44 -8.24 -19.36
CA PRO A 59 -28.58 -6.80 -19.11
C PRO A 59 -28.49 -6.07 -20.45
N ALA A 60 -29.34 -5.04 -20.65
CA ALA A 60 -29.31 -4.22 -21.86
C ALA A 60 -27.87 -3.77 -22.10
N GLY A 61 -27.27 -4.27 -23.18
CA GLY A 61 -25.85 -4.10 -23.45
C GLY A 61 -25.54 -2.64 -23.71
N GLY A 62 -25.09 -1.95 -22.67
CA GLY A 62 -24.55 -0.61 -22.74
C GLY A 62 -23.11 -0.67 -22.26
N GLY A 63 -22.21 -0.09 -23.03
CA GLY A 63 -20.82 0.09 -22.63
C GLY A 63 -20.68 1.07 -21.45
N PHE A 64 -19.47 1.55 -21.23
CA PHE A 64 -19.14 2.55 -20.24
C PHE A 64 -18.45 3.73 -20.91
N ASP A 65 -18.77 4.93 -20.43
CA ASP A 65 -18.00 6.14 -20.69
C ASP A 65 -17.09 6.40 -19.50
N VAL A 66 -15.77 6.30 -19.70
CA VAL A 66 -14.75 6.50 -18.67
C VAL A 66 -14.13 7.88 -18.87
N GLU A 67 -14.28 8.74 -17.86
CA GLU A 67 -13.68 10.07 -17.83
C GLU A 67 -12.27 10.00 -17.27
N LEU A 68 -11.34 10.63 -17.98
CA LEU A 68 -9.94 10.76 -17.62
C LEU A 68 -9.65 12.14 -16.99
N ASP A 69 -8.61 12.25 -16.17
CA ASP A 69 -8.23 13.48 -15.48
C ASP A 69 -7.76 14.62 -16.40
N ASP A 70 -7.42 14.30 -17.65
CA ASP A 70 -7.11 15.26 -18.71
C ASP A 70 -8.36 15.75 -19.48
N GLY A 71 -9.55 15.28 -19.08
CA GLY A 71 -10.83 15.59 -19.71
C GLY A 71 -11.17 14.70 -20.92
N ALA A 72 -10.28 13.78 -21.32
CA ALA A 72 -10.59 12.81 -22.35
C ALA A 72 -11.61 11.77 -21.87
N ARG A 73 -12.25 11.09 -22.83
CA ARG A 73 -13.27 10.07 -22.57
C ARG A 73 -13.01 8.81 -23.38
N LEU A 74 -13.12 7.67 -22.71
CA LEU A 74 -12.98 6.35 -23.34
C LEU A 74 -14.32 5.63 -23.28
N THR A 75 -14.90 5.35 -24.46
CA THR A 75 -16.08 4.50 -24.58
C THR A 75 -15.64 3.04 -24.76
N VAL A 76 -16.07 2.17 -23.84
CA VAL A 76 -15.68 0.75 -23.83
C VAL A 76 -16.90 -0.15 -23.65
N ASP A 77 -16.92 -1.33 -24.26
CA ASP A 77 -18.04 -2.28 -24.09
C ASP A 77 -18.05 -2.95 -22.71
N SER A 78 -16.90 -2.99 -22.02
CA SER A 78 -16.74 -3.64 -20.73
C SER A 78 -15.65 -2.95 -19.91
N LEU A 79 -15.84 -2.91 -18.59
CA LEU A 79 -14.94 -2.26 -17.65
C LEU A 79 -14.59 -3.21 -16.50
N VAL A 80 -13.29 -3.40 -16.25
CA VAL A 80 -12.78 -4.16 -15.10
C VAL A 80 -12.05 -3.20 -14.17
N LEU A 81 -12.48 -3.12 -12.91
CA LEU A 81 -11.87 -2.26 -11.90
C LEU A 81 -10.81 -3.02 -11.11
N ALA A 82 -9.54 -2.75 -11.41
CA ALA A 82 -8.37 -3.31 -10.72
C ALA A 82 -7.68 -2.25 -9.84
N LEU A 83 -8.46 -1.52 -9.04
CA LEU A 83 -8.04 -0.28 -8.36
C LEU A 83 -7.14 -0.47 -7.13
N GLY A 84 -6.90 -1.72 -6.71
CA GLY A 84 -6.10 -1.99 -5.51
C GLY A 84 -6.72 -1.41 -4.24
N HIS A 85 -5.93 -0.67 -3.46
CA HIS A 85 -6.39 -0.02 -2.23
C HIS A 85 -6.81 1.42 -2.53
N LEU A 86 -8.08 1.74 -2.25
CA LEU A 86 -8.60 3.09 -2.38
C LEU A 86 -8.41 3.87 -1.09
N GLU A 87 -8.24 5.19 -1.21
CA GLU A 87 -8.23 6.08 -0.07
C GLU A 87 -9.52 5.93 0.73
N SER A 88 -9.37 5.80 2.05
CA SER A 88 -10.53 5.70 2.93
C SER A 88 -11.06 7.10 3.20
N ARG A 89 -12.37 7.31 3.00
CA ARG A 89 -13.04 8.51 3.48
C ARG A 89 -12.82 8.62 4.99
N LEU A 90 -12.36 9.78 5.45
CA LEU A 90 -12.15 10.03 6.87
C LEU A 90 -13.45 9.82 7.64
N ASN A 91 -13.40 9.00 8.69
CA ASN A 91 -14.51 8.81 9.61
C ASN A 91 -14.72 10.08 10.48
N PRO A 92 -15.84 10.20 11.22
CA PRO A 92 -16.11 11.39 12.04
C PRO A 92 -15.00 11.75 13.03
N GLU A 93 -14.39 10.75 13.67
CA GLU A 93 -13.30 10.93 14.63
C GLU A 93 -12.04 11.50 13.94
N GLN A 94 -11.67 10.96 12.78
CA GLN A 94 -10.53 11.43 11.98
C GLN A 94 -10.73 12.84 11.43
N ARG A 95 -11.97 13.19 11.05
CA ARG A 95 -12.29 14.57 10.66
C ARG A 95 -12.10 15.53 11.84
N SER A 96 -12.57 15.15 13.03
CA SER A 96 -12.35 15.94 14.24
C SER A 96 -10.86 16.12 14.56
N PHE A 97 -10.02 15.09 14.41
CA PHE A 97 -8.57 15.28 14.58
C PHE A 97 -7.96 16.24 13.58
N ARG A 98 -8.38 16.17 12.31
CA ARG A 98 -7.91 17.10 11.28
C ARG A 98 -8.30 18.54 11.60
N GLU A 99 -9.53 18.75 12.06
CA GLU A 99 -10.04 20.07 12.45
C GLU A 99 -9.28 20.63 13.65
N VAL A 100 -9.15 19.86 14.74
CA VAL A 100 -8.41 20.27 15.95
C VAL A 100 -6.93 20.51 15.65
N ALA A 101 -6.31 19.68 14.81
CA ALA A 101 -4.93 19.89 14.40
C ALA A 101 -4.76 21.20 13.64
N ALA A 102 -5.68 21.53 12.73
CA ALA A 102 -5.66 22.81 12.02
C ALA A 102 -5.83 24.00 12.97
N GLU A 103 -6.74 23.92 13.95
CA GLU A 103 -6.93 24.96 14.97
C GLU A 103 -5.68 25.18 15.83
N LEU A 104 -4.94 24.12 16.14
CA LEU A 104 -3.74 24.16 16.96
C LEU A 104 -2.44 24.37 16.16
N GLY A 105 -2.52 24.47 14.83
CA GLY A 105 -1.34 24.58 13.97
C GLY A 105 -0.46 23.32 13.95
N LEU A 106 -1.05 22.15 14.23
CA LEU A 106 -0.37 20.85 14.25
C LEU A 106 -0.43 20.17 12.87
N LEU A 107 0.61 19.41 12.55
CA LEU A 107 0.62 18.54 11.37
C LEU A 107 -0.28 17.31 11.60
N TYR A 108 -1.33 17.16 10.79
CA TYR A 108 -2.16 15.97 10.75
C TYR A 108 -1.96 15.20 9.44
N VAL A 109 -1.44 13.97 9.55
CA VAL A 109 -1.34 13.04 8.43
C VAL A 109 -2.52 12.07 8.49
N PRO A 110 -3.43 12.06 7.50
CA PRO A 110 -4.56 11.12 7.46
C PRO A 110 -4.08 9.69 7.22
N PRO A 111 -4.96 8.68 7.38
CA PRO A 111 -4.63 7.30 6.99
C PRO A 111 -4.24 7.24 5.52
N ALA A 112 -2.97 6.90 5.26
CA ALA A 112 -2.41 6.76 3.92
C ALA A 112 -1.41 5.59 3.89
N ALA A 113 -1.03 5.15 2.70
CA ALA A 113 0.10 4.26 2.56
C ALA A 113 1.38 5.00 2.97
N PRO A 114 2.22 4.46 3.86
CA PRO A 114 3.41 5.17 4.34
C PRO A 114 4.41 5.56 3.24
N ALA A 115 4.38 4.90 2.09
CA ALA A 115 5.23 5.24 0.95
C ALA A 115 4.80 6.55 0.24
N ASP A 116 3.54 6.95 0.38
CA ASP A 116 2.96 8.10 -0.33
C ASP A 116 2.91 9.37 0.55
N VAL A 117 3.37 9.27 1.80
CA VAL A 117 3.43 10.39 2.74
C VAL A 117 4.78 11.09 2.60
N ASP A 118 4.75 12.41 2.45
CA ASP A 118 5.97 13.23 2.57
C ASP A 118 6.36 13.37 4.05
N TRP A 119 7.23 12.47 4.49
CA TRP A 119 7.71 12.46 5.86
C TRP A 119 8.58 13.65 6.20
N ALA A 120 9.15 14.38 5.23
CA ALA A 120 10.00 15.53 5.48
C ALA A 120 9.25 16.67 6.19
N LEU A 121 7.91 16.70 6.07
CA LEU A 121 7.04 17.64 6.78
C LEU A 121 7.08 17.48 8.30
N VAL A 122 7.47 16.30 8.80
CA VAL A 122 7.66 16.08 10.24
C VAL A 122 8.98 16.73 10.68
N PRO A 123 8.99 17.71 11.60
CA PRO A 123 10.22 18.34 12.04
C PRO A 123 11.07 17.39 12.92
N ALA A 124 12.38 17.61 12.91
CA ALA A 124 13.31 16.89 13.79
C ALA A 124 13.07 17.25 15.26
N GLY A 125 13.23 16.28 16.17
CA GLY A 125 13.10 16.47 17.61
C GLY A 125 11.67 16.68 18.13
N GLU A 126 10.71 16.93 17.25
CA GLU A 126 9.30 17.09 17.62
C GLU A 126 8.66 15.80 18.10
N THR A 127 7.62 15.91 18.92
CA THR A 127 6.87 14.74 19.38
C THR A 127 5.79 14.36 18.37
N VAL A 128 5.79 13.10 17.92
CA VAL A 128 4.84 12.58 16.94
C VAL A 128 4.01 11.47 17.57
N LEU A 129 2.69 11.64 17.55
CA LEU A 129 1.75 10.58 17.93
C LEU A 129 1.41 9.72 16.71
N VAL A 130 1.76 8.44 16.76
CA VAL A 130 1.34 7.46 15.75
C VAL A 130 0.21 6.61 16.32
N ARG A 131 -0.99 6.79 15.78
CA ARG A 131 -2.19 6.05 16.21
C ARG A 131 -2.37 4.79 15.37
N GLY A 132 -2.00 3.66 15.95
CA GLY A 132 -2.07 2.32 15.39
C GLY A 132 -0.70 1.66 15.38
N MET A 133 -0.62 0.41 15.85
CA MET A 133 0.61 -0.41 15.83
C MET A 133 0.44 -1.66 14.96
N GLY A 134 -0.21 -1.49 13.80
CA GLY A 134 -0.37 -2.53 12.78
C GLY A 134 0.85 -2.63 11.85
N LEU A 135 0.72 -3.33 10.71
CA LEU A 135 1.85 -3.50 9.78
C LEU A 135 2.47 -2.18 9.31
N ASN A 136 1.64 -1.21 8.92
CA ASN A 136 2.11 0.10 8.45
C ASN A 136 2.87 0.91 9.52
N PHE A 137 2.70 0.60 10.82
CA PHE A 137 3.45 1.28 11.87
C PHE A 137 4.95 1.08 11.72
N PHE A 138 5.38 -0.11 11.31
CA PHE A 138 6.80 -0.40 11.12
C PHE A 138 7.39 0.36 9.93
N ASP A 139 6.60 0.57 8.87
CA ASP A 139 7.01 1.42 7.75
C ASP A 139 7.16 2.89 8.19
N VAL A 140 6.19 3.42 8.95
CA VAL A 140 6.26 4.78 9.51
C VAL A 140 7.47 4.94 10.43
N MET A 141 7.68 3.97 11.33
CA MET A 141 8.85 3.95 12.21
C MET A 141 10.14 3.96 11.41
N GLY A 142 10.27 3.12 10.38
CA GLY A 142 11.42 3.11 9.48
C GLY A 142 11.68 4.48 8.84
N GLN A 143 10.64 5.14 8.32
CA GLN A 143 10.75 6.49 7.74
C GLN A 143 11.18 7.55 8.77
N LEU A 144 10.68 7.47 10.00
CA LEU A 144 11.01 8.42 11.07
C LEU A 144 12.31 8.09 11.82
N THR A 145 12.99 6.97 11.48
CA THR A 145 14.24 6.52 12.10
C THR A 145 15.35 6.39 11.06
N GLU A 146 15.44 5.26 10.36
CA GLU A 146 16.42 5.03 9.28
C GLU A 146 16.26 6.05 8.15
N GLY A 147 15.03 6.44 7.82
CA GLY A 147 14.75 7.52 6.86
C GLY A 147 15.25 8.90 7.31
N ARG A 148 15.62 9.05 8.59
CA ARG A 148 16.28 10.24 9.16
C ARG A 148 17.79 10.08 9.34
N GLY A 149 18.35 8.96 8.90
CA GLY A 149 19.78 8.66 8.98
C GLY A 149 20.17 7.83 10.20
N GLY A 150 19.21 7.40 11.03
CA GLY A 150 19.48 6.45 12.10
C GLY A 150 19.83 5.06 11.56
N GLN A 151 20.38 4.20 12.42
CA GLN A 151 20.86 2.88 12.01
C GLN A 151 20.54 1.81 13.03
N PHE A 152 20.03 0.67 12.59
CA PHE A 152 19.95 -0.54 13.42
C PHE A 152 21.17 -1.42 13.16
N VAL A 153 22.04 -1.56 14.16
CA VAL A 153 23.26 -2.39 14.09
C VAL A 153 23.12 -3.63 14.97
N PRO A 154 23.78 -4.75 14.63
CA PRO A 154 23.81 -5.92 15.52
C PRO A 154 24.33 -5.55 16.92
N ALA A 155 23.63 -6.01 17.95
CA ALA A 155 24.08 -5.86 19.32
C ALA A 155 25.07 -6.99 19.69
N GLU A 156 26.28 -6.63 20.12
CA GLU A 156 27.25 -7.60 20.63
C GLU A 156 26.69 -8.39 21.82
N GLY A 157 26.86 -9.71 21.81
CA GLY A 157 26.39 -10.60 22.89
C GLY A 157 24.87 -10.79 22.98
N GLY A 158 24.10 -10.29 22.00
CA GLY A 158 22.66 -10.45 21.97
C GLY A 158 22.20 -11.84 21.48
N LEU A 159 21.25 -12.44 22.18
CA LEU A 159 20.50 -13.61 21.67
C LEU A 159 19.78 -13.26 20.35
N HIS A 160 19.86 -14.15 19.37
CA HIS A 160 18.99 -14.20 18.18
C HIS A 160 18.78 -12.87 17.42
N GLY A 161 19.85 -12.24 16.94
CA GLY A 161 19.71 -11.09 16.03
C GLY A 161 19.16 -9.82 16.69
N LYS A 162 19.39 -9.64 17.99
CA LYS A 162 19.12 -8.37 18.68
C LYS A 162 19.84 -7.22 17.98
N LEU A 163 19.11 -6.14 17.73
CA LEU A 163 19.62 -4.90 17.15
C LEU A 163 19.73 -3.81 18.21
N LYS A 164 20.77 -2.99 18.11
CA LYS A 164 20.93 -1.73 18.80
C LYS A 164 20.62 -0.61 17.81
N TYR A 165 19.75 0.31 18.20
CA TYR A 165 19.49 1.51 17.40
C TYR A 165 20.51 2.61 17.71
N LEU A 166 21.05 3.24 16.68
CA LEU A 166 21.93 4.40 16.72
C LEU A 166 21.18 5.59 16.12
N PRO A 167 20.74 6.57 16.94
CA PRO A 167 20.03 7.73 16.43
C PRO A 167 20.99 8.69 15.69
N SER A 168 20.47 9.34 14.66
CA SER A 168 21.12 10.43 13.94
C SER A 168 20.98 11.78 14.63
N GLY A 169 19.98 11.93 15.50
CA GLY A 169 19.60 13.20 16.13
C GLY A 169 18.50 13.96 15.38
N GLN A 170 18.12 13.51 14.18
CA GLN A 170 17.07 14.11 13.37
C GLN A 170 15.70 13.43 13.54
N GLU A 171 15.64 12.38 14.35
CA GLU A 171 14.42 11.65 14.64
C GLU A 171 13.46 12.47 15.52
N PRO A 172 12.14 12.38 15.28
CA PRO A 172 11.16 12.83 16.24
C PRO A 172 11.06 11.87 17.43
N LYS A 173 10.45 12.34 18.53
CA LYS A 173 10.00 11.46 19.61
C LYS A 173 8.69 10.78 19.24
N ILE A 174 8.75 9.50 18.88
CA ILE A 174 7.58 8.71 18.49
C ILE A 174 6.83 8.23 19.74
N ILE A 175 5.58 8.66 19.89
CA ILE A 175 4.62 8.10 20.84
C ILE A 175 3.66 7.20 20.05
N ALA A 176 3.76 5.89 20.25
CA ALA A 176 2.88 4.94 19.58
C ALA A 176 1.69 4.58 20.47
N ALA A 177 0.47 4.63 19.92
CA ALA A 177 -0.76 4.27 20.62
C ALA A 177 -1.54 3.22 19.83
N SER A 178 -2.10 2.21 20.50
CA SER A 178 -2.98 1.21 19.89
C SER A 178 -4.04 0.77 20.87
N ARG A 179 -5.24 0.44 20.38
CA ARG A 179 -6.33 -0.12 21.21
C ARG A 179 -5.91 -1.40 21.94
N ARG A 180 -5.06 -2.23 21.33
CA ARG A 180 -4.57 -3.49 21.92
C ARG A 180 -3.32 -3.30 22.79
N GLY A 181 -2.76 -2.09 22.85
CA GLY A 181 -1.54 -1.79 23.61
C GLY A 181 -0.26 -2.49 23.13
N THR A 182 -0.33 -3.32 22.08
CA THR A 182 0.80 -4.12 21.59
C THR A 182 0.94 -4.00 20.07
N PRO A 183 2.18 -3.97 19.54
CA PRO A 183 2.43 -4.02 18.11
C PRO A 183 2.22 -5.42 17.55
N TYR A 184 2.12 -5.52 16.22
CA TYR A 184 2.12 -6.82 15.55
C TYR A 184 3.43 -7.57 15.85
N ARG A 185 3.32 -8.88 16.05
CA ARG A 185 4.48 -9.75 16.20
C ARG A 185 5.13 -9.98 14.84
N ALA A 186 6.45 -10.16 14.84
CA ALA A 186 7.16 -10.59 13.66
C ALA A 186 6.56 -11.90 13.12
N LYS A 187 6.59 -12.07 11.80
CA LYS A 187 6.31 -13.39 11.20
C LYS A 187 7.32 -14.40 11.75
N ALA A 188 6.85 -15.62 12.01
CA ALA A 188 7.75 -16.71 12.36
C ALA A 188 8.72 -16.95 11.21
N GLY A 189 10.00 -17.11 11.52
CA GLY A 189 10.98 -17.66 10.59
C GLY A 189 10.68 -19.15 10.42
N LEU A 190 9.78 -19.47 9.51
CA LEU A 190 9.49 -20.84 9.12
C LEU A 190 10.34 -21.19 7.89
N ASP A 191 10.83 -22.42 7.83
CA ASP A 191 11.61 -22.92 6.67
C ASP A 191 10.77 -23.03 5.37
N GLY A 192 9.47 -22.75 5.45
CA GLY A 192 8.55 -22.68 4.31
C GLY A 192 7.28 -21.87 4.61
N TYR A 193 6.54 -21.51 3.56
CA TYR A 193 5.27 -20.75 3.68
C TYR A 193 4.19 -21.55 4.44
N TYR A 194 4.25 -22.88 4.33
CA TYR A 194 3.45 -23.80 5.13
C TYR A 194 4.32 -24.46 6.20
N PRO A 195 3.83 -24.60 7.44
CA PRO A 195 4.51 -25.43 8.43
C PRO A 195 4.59 -26.86 7.91
N SER A 196 5.75 -27.50 8.10
CA SER A 196 5.89 -28.93 7.81
C SER A 196 4.80 -29.70 8.55
N PRO A 197 4.06 -30.60 7.88
CA PRO A 197 3.09 -31.43 8.58
C PRO A 197 3.81 -32.18 9.70
N CYS A 198 3.23 -32.17 10.91
CA CYS A 198 3.75 -32.96 12.01
C CYS A 198 3.79 -34.43 11.55
N ALA A 199 4.99 -35.01 11.46
CA ALA A 199 5.13 -36.44 11.33
C ALA A 199 4.61 -37.06 12.63
N CYS A 200 3.37 -37.54 12.63
CA CYS A 200 2.89 -38.44 13.65
C CYS A 200 3.62 -39.76 13.41
N GLY A 201 4.70 -40.00 14.18
CA GLY A 201 5.39 -41.28 14.18
C GLY A 201 4.42 -42.37 14.65
N ILE A 202 4.25 -43.38 13.81
CA ILE A 202 3.70 -44.69 14.19
C ILE A 202 4.89 -45.59 14.50
#